data_AF-A0A221M8Z8-F1
#
_entry.id   AF-A0A221M8Z8-F1
#
_cell.length_a   1.000
_cell.length_b   1.000
_cell.length_c   1.000
_cell.angle_alpha   90.00
_cell.angle_beta   90.00
_cell.angle_gamma   90.00
#
_symmetry.space_group_name_H-M   'P 1'
#
loop_
_entity.id
_entity.type
_entity.pdbx_description
1 polymer ?
#
loop_
_entity_poly.entity_id
_entity_poly.type
_entity_poly.pdbx_seq_one_letter_code
_entity_poly.pdbx_strand_id
1 'polypeptide(L)' 'MIFSPLKLVIKIGEKVQEEVDKEFFDLEQIQKKLIHLQMMYELEEISEEAYTVQEDELLTRYEIAKKREMEQWNELTK' A
#
# COMPACT_ATOMS: atom_id res chain seq x y z
N MET A 1 10.81 10.11 -31.14
CA MET A 1 10.84 10.31 -29.67
C MET A 1 10.72 8.93 -29.07
N ILE A 2 11.76 8.47 -28.37
CA ILE A 2 11.89 7.07 -27.96
C ILE A 2 10.95 6.85 -26.77
N PHE A 3 9.85 6.12 -26.98
CA PHE A 3 9.12 5.49 -25.87
C PHE A 3 10.06 4.45 -25.27
N SER A 4 10.80 4.86 -24.24
CA SER A 4 11.63 3.92 -23.50
C SER A 4 10.71 2.91 -22.82
N PRO A 5 10.93 1.59 -22.97
CA PRO A 5 10.13 0.62 -22.26
C PRO A 5 10.64 0.60 -20.83
N LEU A 6 10.08 1.47 -19.98
CA LEU A 6 10.10 1.26 -18.52
C LEU A 6 9.21 0.05 -18.21
N LYS A 7 9.65 -1.13 -18.65
CA LYS A 7 9.40 -2.38 -17.95
C LYS A 7 10.18 -2.31 -16.65
N LEU A 8 9.74 -1.49 -15.71
CA LEU A 8 10.19 -1.61 -14.34
C LEU A 8 9.49 -2.85 -13.79
N VAL A 9 10.21 -3.96 -13.84
CA VAL A 9 9.83 -5.23 -13.26
C VAL A 9 9.67 -4.98 -11.76
N ILE A 10 8.42 -4.79 -11.29
CA ILE A 10 8.10 -4.80 -9.86
C ILE A 10 8.28 -6.25 -9.38
N LYS A 11 9.53 -6.61 -9.15
CA LYS A 11 9.98 -7.84 -8.53
C LYS A 11 9.91 -7.69 -7.00
N ILE A 12 8.78 -7.20 -6.48
CA ILE A 12 8.49 -7.12 -5.04
C ILE A 12 7.65 -8.35 -4.62
N GLY A 13 7.70 -9.44 -5.40
CA GLY A 13 6.86 -10.62 -5.19
C GLY A 13 7.45 -11.74 -4.36
N GLU A 14 8.76 -11.73 -4.04
CA GLU A 14 9.43 -12.97 -3.59
C GLU A 14 10.12 -12.92 -2.23
N LYS A 15 9.98 -11.86 -1.41
CA LYS A 15 10.69 -11.87 -0.12
C LYS A 15 10.04 -11.12 1.05
N VAL A 16 8.75 -11.31 1.23
CA VAL A 16 8.17 -11.19 2.58
C VAL A 16 7.27 -12.38 2.90
N GLN A 17 7.81 -13.57 2.66
CA GLN A 17 7.49 -14.72 3.50
C GLN A 17 8.55 -14.74 4.58
N GLU A 18 8.22 -14.25 5.77
CA GLU A 18 8.74 -14.77 7.03
C GLU A 18 8.07 -13.94 8.13
N GLU A 19 7.05 -14.57 8.70
CA GLU A 19 6.52 -14.43 10.05
C GLU A 19 6.65 -13.07 10.73
N VAL A 20 5.50 -12.47 11.06
CA VAL A 20 5.14 -11.87 12.36
C VAL A 20 3.88 -11.02 12.15
N ASP A 21 2.81 -11.37 12.85
CA ASP A 21 1.52 -10.68 12.99
C ASP A 21 0.79 -10.23 11.71
N LYS A 22 -0.16 -11.07 11.27
CA LYS A 22 -1.07 -10.83 10.15
C LYS A 22 -1.85 -9.51 10.22
N GLU A 23 -1.96 -8.87 11.39
CA GLU A 23 -2.67 -7.59 11.56
C GLU A 23 -1.80 -6.36 11.32
N PHE A 24 -0.59 -6.32 11.87
CA PHE A 24 0.32 -5.17 11.70
C PHE A 24 0.88 -5.09 10.29
N PHE A 25 1.05 -6.26 9.65
CA PHE A 25 1.56 -6.34 8.30
C PHE A 25 0.63 -5.65 7.29
N ASP A 26 -0.69 -5.69 7.48
CA ASP A 26 -1.62 -5.06 6.55
C ASP A 26 -1.49 -3.52 6.56
N LEU A 27 -1.36 -2.89 7.73
CA LEU A 27 -1.20 -1.43 7.85
C LEU A 27 0.13 -0.95 7.26
N GLU A 28 1.25 -1.58 7.61
CA GLU A 28 2.57 -1.20 7.11
C GLU A 28 2.68 -1.39 5.59
N GLN A 29 2.08 -2.47 5.05
CA GLN A 29 2.06 -2.71 3.61
C GLN A 29 1.21 -1.66 2.86
N ILE A 30 0.08 -1.24 3.42
CA ILE A 30 -0.74 -0.19 2.81
C ILE A 30 0.03 1.15 2.80
N GLN A 31 0.71 1.49 3.90
CA GLN A 31 1.56 2.69 3.95
C GLN A 31 2.69 2.66 2.90
N LYS A 32 3.38 1.52 2.75
CA LYS A 32 4.41 1.35 1.70
C LYS A 32 3.83 1.52 0.30
N LYS A 33 2.63 1.01 0.05
CA LYS A 33 1.92 1.18 -1.24
C LYS A 33 1.54 2.63 -1.51
N LEU A 34 1.08 3.37 -0.50
CA LEU A 34 0.78 4.80 -0.63
C LEU A 34 2.04 5.61 -0.99
N ILE A 35 3.17 5.36 -0.31
CA ILE A 35 4.44 6.02 -0.60
C ILE A 35 4.90 5.71 -2.03
N HIS A 36 4.80 4.45 -2.46
CA HIS A 36 5.15 4.06 -3.83
C HIS A 36 4.22 4.74 -4.85
N LEU A 37 2.91 4.75 -4.61
CA LEU A 37 1.94 5.38 -5.49
C LEU A 37 2.23 6.88 -5.66
N GLN A 38 2.57 7.57 -4.56
CA GLN A 38 2.98 8.97 -4.60
C GLN A 38 4.27 9.17 -5.41
N MET A 39 5.28 8.32 -5.22
CA MET A 39 6.50 8.37 -6.02
C MET A 39 6.22 8.17 -7.52
N MET A 40 5.34 7.23 -7.89
CA MET A 40 4.96 7.02 -9.29
C MET A 40 4.27 8.25 -9.89
N TYR A 41 3.43 8.93 -9.10
CA TYR A 41 2.78 10.17 -9.53
C TYR A 41 3.79 11.32 -9.67
N GLU A 42 4.69 11.50 -8.70
CA GLU A 42 5.75 12.52 -8.73
C GLU A 42 6.72 12.32 -9.91
N LEU A 43 6.93 11.08 -10.35
CA LEU A 43 7.73 10.72 -11.53
C LEU A 43 6.94 10.78 -12.85
N GLU A 44 5.69 11.25 -12.84
CA GLU A 44 4.77 11.28 -13.98
C GLU A 44 4.55 9.91 -14.65
N GLU A 45 4.75 8.81 -13.90
CA GLU A 45 4.54 7.44 -14.40
C GLU A 45 3.06 7.05 -14.48
N ILE A 46 2.21 7.73 -13.69
CA ILE A 46 0.75 7.56 -13.67
C ILE A 46 0.05 8.91 -13.78
N SER A 47 -1.17 8.91 -14.32
CA SER A 47 -2.00 10.12 -14.36
C SER A 47 -2.54 10.47 -12.98
N GLU A 48 -2.89 11.74 -12.79
CA GLU A 48 -3.57 12.22 -11.58
C GLU A 48 -4.85 11.41 -11.29
N GLU A 49 -5.66 11.12 -12.31
CA GLU A 49 -6.87 10.30 -12.16
C GLU A 49 -6.56 8.88 -11.66
N ALA A 50 -5.51 8.25 -12.21
CA ALA A 50 -5.07 6.92 -11.79
C ALA A 50 -4.47 6.92 -10.38
N TYR A 51 -3.80 8.01 -10.00
CA TYR A 51 -3.32 8.25 -8.64
C TYR A 51 -4.48 8.36 -7.66
N THR A 52 -5.44 9.27 -7.90
CA THR A 52 -6.57 9.53 -7.01
C THR A 52 -7.42 8.28 -6.78
N VAL A 53 -7.72 7.51 -7.83
CA VAL A 53 -8.52 6.27 -7.69
C VAL A 53 -7.80 5.24 -6.82
N GLN A 54 -6.49 5.06 -7.02
CA GLN A 54 -5.71 4.08 -6.25
C GLN A 54 -5.44 4.55 -4.82
N GLU A 55 -5.25 5.86 -4.62
CA GLU A 55 -5.06 6.48 -3.31
C GLU A 55 -6.31 6.29 -2.45
N ASP A 56 -7.50 6.58 -2.99
CA ASP A 56 -8.77 6.41 -2.29
C ASP A 56 -9.02 4.95 -1.88
N GLU A 57 -8.71 4.00 -2.77
CA GLU A 57 -8.83 2.58 -2.47
C GLU A 57 -7.87 2.14 -1.35
N LEU A 58 -6.61 2.60 -1.40
CA LEU A 58 -5.61 2.27 -0.37
C LEU A 58 -5.96 2.91 0.98
N LEU A 59 -6.43 4.15 0.99
CA LEU A 59 -6.88 4.85 2.21
C LEU A 59 -8.10 4.16 2.83
N THR A 60 -9.08 3.75 2.02
CA THR A 60 -10.24 2.99 2.51
C THR A 60 -9.80 1.69 3.20
N ARG A 61 -8.85 0.97 2.60
CA ARG A 61 -8.28 -0.25 3.20
C ARG A 61 -7.52 0.04 4.50
N TYR A 62 -6.79 1.16 4.54
CA TYR A 62 -6.05 1.59 5.73
C TYR A 62 -7.00 1.84 6.90
N GLU A 63 -8.11 2.54 6.66
CA GLU A 63 -9.12 2.82 7.70
C GLU A 63 -9.73 1.53 8.26
N ILE A 64 -10.08 0.58 7.37
CA ILE A 64 -10.62 -0.72 7.78
C ILE A 64 -9.61 -1.49 8.64
N ALA A 65 -8.34 -1.54 8.21
CA ALA A 65 -7.28 -2.23 8.93
C ALA A 65 -7.04 -1.60 10.31
N LYS A 66 -6.99 -0.27 10.38
CA LYS A 66 -6.80 0.49 11.64
C LYS A 66 -7.96 0.31 12.61
N LYS A 67 -9.19 0.23 12.08
CA LYS A 67 -10.38 -0.01 12.90
C LYS A 67 -10.34 -1.41 13.53
N ARG A 68 -9.94 -2.43 12.76
CA ARG A 68 -9.79 -3.81 13.25
C ARG A 68 -8.72 -3.91 14.33
N GLU A 69 -7.55 -3.30 14.09
CA GLU A 69 -6.47 -3.20 15.08
C GLU A 69 -7.04 -2.65 16.41
N MET A 70 -7.72 -1.50 16.36
CA MET A 70 -8.30 -0.88 17.55
C MET A 70 -9.38 -1.74 18.24
N GLU A 71 -10.22 -2.42 17.47
CA GLU A 71 -11.22 -3.37 18.02
C GLU A 71 -10.54 -4.54 18.74
N GLN A 72 -9.49 -5.10 18.16
CA GLN A 72 -8.72 -6.21 18.74
C GLN A 72 -7.96 -5.78 20.01
N TRP A 73 -7.35 -4.60 20.01
CA TRP A 73 -6.76 -4.01 21.22
C TRP A 73 -7.79 -3.81 22.34
N ASN A 74 -9.01 -3.37 22.01
CA ASN A 74 -10.07 -3.20 23.00
C ASN A 74 -10.60 -4.52 23.55
N GLU A 75 -10.61 -5.59 22.76
CA GLU A 75 -11.00 -6.94 23.22
C GLU A 75 -9.94 -7.55 24.15
N LEU A 76 -8.66 -7.34 23.86
CA LEU A 76 -7.55 -7.86 24.68
C LEU A 76 -7.36 -7.13 26.01
N THR A 77 -7.85 -5.89 26.12
CA THR A 77 -7.72 -5.05 27.32
C THR A 77 -8.97 -5.04 28.21
N LYS A 78 -9.99 -5.84 27.87
CA LYS A 78 -11.25 -5.99 28.62
C LYS A 78 -11.24 -7.25 29.49
#